data_AF-A0A830CKP5-F1
#
_entry.id   AF-A0A830CKP5-F1
#
_cell.length_a   1.000
_cell.length_b   1.000
_cell.length_c   1.000
_cell.angle_alpha   90.00
_cell.angle_beta   90.00
_cell.angle_gamma   90.00
#
_symmetry.space_group_name_H-M   'P 1'
#
loop_
_entity.id
_entity.type
_entity.pdbx_description
1 polymer ?
#
loop_
_entity_poly.entity_id
_entity_poly.type
_entity_poly.pdbx_seq_one_letter_code
_entity_poly.pdbx_strand_id
1 'polypeptide(L)' 'MPAHLIKAMGVEKEFLLAGTGPKPVAGQNITVHCTDFGKNGDLAEKFWSTKDLGQKPFSFQIGQGNVIKGCY' A
#
# COMPACT_ATOMS: atom_id res chain seq x y z
N MET A 1 6.88 20.34 -3.29
CA MET A 1 7.66 19.47 -2.40
C MET A 1 8.09 18.26 -3.22
N PRO A 2 9.37 17.86 -3.27
CA PRO A 2 9.77 16.73 -4.11
C PRO A 2 9.26 15.44 -3.47
N ALA A 3 8.57 14.62 -4.26
CA ALA A 3 8.17 13.30 -3.83
C ALA A 3 9.43 12.45 -3.58
N HIS A 4 9.50 11.80 -2.41
CA HIS A 4 10.63 10.96 -2.08
C HIS A 4 10.43 9.59 -2.74
N LEU A 5 11.30 9.21 -3.67
CA LEU A 5 11.22 7.94 -4.39
C LEU A 5 12.07 6.88 -3.68
N ILE A 6 11.47 5.78 -3.24
CA ILE A 6 12.21 4.60 -2.75
C ILE A 6 12.17 3.52 -3.82
N LYS A 7 13.36 3.10 -4.28
CA LYS A 7 13.54 2.01 -5.24
C LYS A 7 13.98 0.74 -4.53
N ALA A 8 13.19 -0.31 -4.62
CA ALA A 8 13.57 -1.68 -4.26
C ALA A 8 13.42 -2.58 -5.49
N MET A 9 14.05 -3.76 -5.52
CA MET A 9 14.07 -4.65 -6.69
C MET A 9 12.65 -4.96 -7.22
N GLY A 10 12.24 -4.28 -8.30
CA GLY A 10 10.93 -4.43 -8.94
C GLY A 10 9.78 -3.59 -8.35
N VAL A 11 10.03 -2.73 -7.37
CA VAL A 11 9.02 -1.86 -6.74
C VAL A 11 9.53 -0.42 -6.64
N GLU A 12 8.74 0.51 -7.16
CA GLU A 12 8.93 1.95 -6.96
C GLU A 12 7.85 2.46 -6.00
N LYS A 13 8.26 3.21 -4.97
CA LYS A 13 7.34 3.85 -4.02
C LYS A 13 7.50 5.36 -4.08
N GLU A 14 6.38 6.06 -4.19
CA GLU A 14 6.31 7.51 -4.11
C GLU A 14 5.52 7.93 -2.88
N PHE A 15 6.07 8.85 -2.07
CA PHE A 15 5.31 9.47 -0.99
C PHE A 15 4.60 10.73 -1.49
N LEU A 16 3.28 10.63 -1.67
CA LEU A 16 2.42 11.78 -2.01
C LEU A 16 2.19 12.68 -0.79
N LEU A 17 2.01 12.08 0.38
CA LEU A 17 1.85 12.76 1.67
C LEU A 17 2.52 11.92 2.75
N ALA A 18 3.52 12.48 3.42
CA ALA A 18 4.19 11.80 4.53
C ALA A 18 3.29 11.82 5.78
N GLY A 19 3.10 10.65 6.40
CA GLY A 19 2.47 10.54 7.71
C GLY A 19 3.43 10.99 8.82
N THR A 20 2.88 11.48 9.94
CA THR A 20 3.65 11.92 11.11
C THR A 20 3.73 10.87 12.23
N GLY A 21 3.13 9.69 12.00
CA GLY A 21 3.09 8.61 12.98
C GLY A 21 4.40 7.83 13.10
N PRO A 22 4.55 7.02 14.16
CA PRO A 22 5.69 6.13 14.32
C PRO A 22 5.73 5.09 13.19
N LYS A 23 6.94 4.66 12.82
CA LYS A 23 7.11 3.57 11.85
C LYS A 23 6.55 2.26 12.44
N PRO A 24 5.70 1.54 11.71
CA PRO A 24 5.17 0.28 12.18
C PRO A 24 6.28 -0.78 12.32
N VAL A 25 6.17 -1.62 13.34
CA VAL A 25 7.15 -2.66 13.71
C VAL A 25 6.57 -4.04 13.43
N ALA A 26 7.42 -4.98 12.99
CA ALA A 26 7.03 -6.37 12.73
C ALA A 26 6.19 -6.97 13.87
N GLY A 27 5.07 -7.62 13.52
CA GLY A 27 4.10 -8.20 14.45
C GLY A 27 2.92 -7.28 14.81
N GLN A 28 3.01 -5.97 14.55
CA GLN A 28 1.91 -5.04 14.78
C GLN A 28 0.78 -5.24 13.76
N ASN A 29 -0.46 -5.16 14.23
CA ASN A 29 -1.62 -5.05 13.36
C ASN A 29 -1.72 -3.63 12.82
N ILE A 30 -1.71 -3.51 11.50
CA ILE A 30 -1.92 -2.24 10.81
C ILE A 30 -3.17 -2.33 9.93
N THR A 31 -3.85 -1.21 9.78
CA THR A 31 -5.05 -1.08 8.95
C THR A 31 -4.79 0.01 7.91
N VAL A 32 -4.95 -0.34 6.64
CA VAL A 32 -4.65 0.55 5.52
C VAL A 32 -5.79 0.61 4.51
N HIS A 33 -5.86 1.74 3.81
CA HIS A 33 -6.65 1.86 2.60
C HIS A 33 -5.75 1.66 1.39
N CYS A 34 -6.13 0.73 0.52
CA CYS A 34 -5.44 0.43 -0.72
C CYS A 34 -6.42 0.55 -1.90
N THR A 35 -5.86 0.93 -3.05
CA THR A 35 -6.53 0.90 -4.35
C THR A 35 -5.54 0.31 -5.34
N ASP A 36 -5.97 -0.73 -6.04
CA ASP A 36 -5.20 -1.40 -7.08
C ASP A 36 -5.67 -0.94 -8.47
N PHE A 37 -4.71 -0.75 -9.36
CA PHE A 37 -4.90 -0.37 -10.76
C PHE A 37 -4.17 -1.39 -11.66
N GLY A 38 -4.59 -1.54 -12.92
CA GLY A 38 -4.03 -2.55 -13.84
C GLY A 38 -5.07 -3.47 -14.47
N LYS A 39 -6.36 -3.10 -14.48
CA LYS A 39 -7.40 -3.96 -15.03
C LYS A 39 -7.15 -4.20 -16.52
N ASN A 40 -7.12 -5.47 -16.92
CA ASN A 40 -6.85 -5.90 -18.31
C ASN A 40 -5.53 -5.37 -18.91
N GLY A 41 -4.53 -5.05 -18.09
CA GLY A 41 -3.25 -4.50 -18.54
C GLY A 41 -3.21 -2.98 -18.68
N ASP A 42 -4.32 -2.28 -18.41
CA ASP A 42 -4.36 -0.83 -18.32
C ASP A 42 -4.03 -0.37 -16.89
N LEU A 43 -2.83 0.18 -16.70
CA LEU A 43 -2.34 0.68 -15.42
C LEU A 43 -3.07 1.94 -14.92
N ALA A 44 -3.87 2.59 -15.75
CA ALA A 44 -4.74 3.70 -15.35
C ALA A 44 -6.14 3.24 -14.91
N GLU A 45 -6.54 2.01 -15.24
CA GLU A 45 -7.85 1.49 -14.88
C GLU A 45 -7.84 0.88 -13.47
N LYS A 46 -8.72 1.38 -12.60
CA LYS A 46 -8.93 0.85 -11.24
C LYS A 46 -9.48 -0.57 -11.32
N PHE A 47 -8.79 -1.51 -10.66
CA PHE A 47 -9.21 -2.90 -10.53
C PHE A 47 -9.98 -3.16 -9.22
N TRP A 48 -9.52 -2.59 -8.10
CA TRP A 48 -10.14 -2.79 -6.78
C TRP A 48 -9.79 -1.64 -5.81
N SER A 49 -10.68 -1.30 -4.88
CA SER A 49 -10.37 -0.37 -3.78
C SER A 49 -11.07 -0.73 -2.48
N THR A 50 -10.35 -0.63 -1.36
CA THR A 50 -10.94 -0.62 0.00
C THR A 50 -11.92 0.53 0.26
N LYS A 51 -11.96 1.55 -0.61
CA LYS A 51 -12.90 2.68 -0.52
C LYS A 51 -14.18 2.47 -1.34
N ASP A 52 -14.27 1.37 -2.10
CA ASP A 52 -15.47 1.05 -2.86
C ASP A 52 -16.62 0.65 -1.91
N LEU A 53 -17.86 0.88 -2.33
CA LEU A 53 -19.06 0.57 -1.55
C LEU A 53 -19.06 -0.91 -1.12
N GLY A 54 -19.20 -1.13 0.19
CA GLY A 54 -19.23 -2.47 0.79
C GLY A 54 -17.86 -3.07 1.09
N GLN A 55 -16.76 -2.42 0.69
CA GLN A 55 -15.41 -2.84 1.07
C GLN A 55 -15.03 -2.31 2.46
N LYS A 56 -14.09 -3.00 3.11
CA LYS A 56 -13.55 -2.64 4.43
C LYS A 56 -12.06 -2.29 4.31
N PRO A 57 -11.52 -1.48 5.23
CA PRO A 57 -10.07 -1.31 5.35
C PRO A 57 -9.37 -2.66 5.50
N PHE A 58 -8.20 -2.80 4.89
CA PHE A 58 -7.44 -4.04 4.96
C PHE A 58 -6.56 -4.03 6.22
N SER A 59 -6.74 -5.03 7.08
CA SER A 59 -5.98 -5.18 8.32
C SER A 59 -5.08 -6.41 8.26
N PHE A 60 -3.80 -6.25 8.60
CA PHE A 60 -2.83 -7.34 8.61
C PHE A 60 -1.71 -7.11 9.62
N GLN A 61 -1.04 -8.21 10.00
CA GLN A 61 0.19 -8.15 10.79
C GLN A 61 1.40 -7.89 9.89
N ILE A 62 2.08 -6.76 10.11
CA ILE A 62 3.25 -6.37 9.33
C ILE A 62 4.44 -7.31 9.64
N GLY A 63 5.28 -7.58 8.64
CA GLY A 63 6.52 -8.35 8.82
C GLY A 63 6.36 -9.87 8.98
N GLN A 64 5.15 -10.42 8.79
CA GLN A 64 4.90 -11.87 8.86
C GLN A 64 4.84 -12.58 7.50
N GLY A 65 5.08 -11.87 6.39
CA GLY A 65 4.99 -12.45 5.03
C GLY A 65 3.55 -12.62 4.52
N ASN A 66 2.56 -12.10 5.24
CA ASN A 66 1.14 -12.15 4.85
C ASN A 66 0.78 -11.18 3.71
N VAL A 67 1.71 -10.31 3.28
CA VAL A 67 1.51 -9.30 2.24
C VAL A 67 2.72 -9.26 1.32
N ILE A 68 2.51 -8.82 0.08
CA ILE A 68 3.56 -8.66 -0.94
C ILE A 68 4.74 -7.87 -0.37
N LYS A 69 5.94 -8.45 -0.49
CA LYS A 69 7.19 -7.82 -0.04
C LYS A 69 7.36 -6.50 -0.78
N GLY A 70 7.46 -5.40 -0.02
CA GLY A 70 7.51 -4.05 -0.56
C GLY A 70 6.22 -3.26 -0.40
N CYS A 71 5.08 -3.85 -0.03
CA CYS A 71 3.88 -3.08 0.32
C CYS A 71 3.87 -2.59 1.78
N TYR A 72 4.90 -2.93 2.54
CA TYR A 72 5.17 -2.43 3.89
C TYR A 72 6.56 -1.77 3.98
#